data_AF-A0A2A5NXG1-F1
#
_entry.id   AF-A0A2A5NXG1-F1
#
_cell.length_a   1.000
_cell.length_b   1.000
_cell.length_c   1.000
_cell.angle_alpha   90.00
_cell.angle_beta   90.00
_cell.angle_gamma   90.00
#
_symmetry.space_group_name_H-M   'P 1'
#
loop_
_entity.id
_entity.type
_entity.pdbx_description
1 polymer ?
#
loop_
_entity_poly.entity_id
_entity_poly.type
_entity_poly.pdbx_seq_one_letter_code
_entity_poly.pdbx_strand_id
1 'polypeptide(L)' 'MPEATIKLPEDLVRDLDELKAKLGASSRGEVVRVAVKLLKLIQEGRETRAEVVIRGKRPESGRRLRLEVPW' A
#
# COMPACT_ATOMS: atom_id res chain seq x y z
N MET A 1 13.60 -12.85 11.10
CA MET A 1 13.08 -12.73 9.71
C MET A 1 14.28 -12.46 8.82
N PRO A 2 14.38 -13.06 7.61
CA PRO A 2 15.48 -12.73 6.71
C PRO A 2 15.43 -11.23 6.37
N GLU A 3 16.57 -10.55 6.48
CA GLU A 3 16.73 -9.16 6.06
C GLU A 3 17.19 -9.12 4.59
N ALA A 4 16.53 -8.29 3.80
CA ALA A 4 16.91 -8.01 2.42
C ALA A 4 17.24 -6.53 2.29
N THR A 5 18.44 -6.23 1.79
CA THR A 5 18.86 -4.86 1.50
C THR A 5 18.62 -4.57 0.02
N ILE A 6 17.82 -3.55 -0.27
CA ILE A 6 17.51 -3.11 -1.63
C ILE A 6 17.89 -1.64 -1.73
N LYS A 7 18.66 -1.26 -2.75
CA LYS A 7 18.95 0.13 -3.06
C LYS A 7 17.77 0.69 -3.84
N LEU A 8 17.11 1.71 -3.28
CA LEU A 8 16.00 2.40 -3.93
C LEU A 8 16.47 3.76 -4.45
N PRO A 9 15.92 4.23 -5.57
CA PRO A 9 16.04 5.62 -6.01
C PRO A 9 15.61 6.62 -4.92
N GLU A 10 16.23 7.79 -4.87
CA GLU A 10 16.00 8.80 -3.81
C GLU A 10 14.56 9.34 -3.79
N ASP A 11 13.97 9.54 -4.97
CA ASP A 11 12.57 9.94 -5.14
C ASP A 11 11.62 8.91 -4.52
N LEU A 12 11.85 7.62 -4.77
CA LEU A 12 11.06 6.55 -4.18
C LEU A 12 11.22 6.49 -2.66
N VAL A 13 12.42 6.76 -2.14
CA VAL A 13 12.63 6.86 -0.68
C VAL A 13 11.82 8.02 -0.09
N ARG A 14 11.76 9.16 -0.78
CA ARG A 14 10.95 10.31 -0.38
C ARG A 14 9.45 9.98 -0.35
N ASP A 15 8.96 9.31 -1.39
CA ASP A 15 7.56 8.88 -1.47
C ASP A 15 7.20 7.90 -0.35
N LEU A 16 8.12 6.99 0.00
CA LEU A 16 7.94 6.07 1.13
C LEU A 16 7.86 6.80 2.47
N ASP A 17 8.63 7.88 2.67
CA ASP A 17 8.55 8.69 3.89
C ASP A 17 7.24 9.48 3.97
N GLU A 18 6.77 10.05 2.85
CA GLU A 18 5.47 10.72 2.79
C GLU A 18 4.33 9.75 3.10
N LEU A 19 4.37 8.54 2.52
CA LEU A 19 3.39 7.49 2.78
C LEU A 19 3.46 7.02 4.22
N LYS A 20 4.66 6.86 4.79
CA LYS A 20 4.85 6.52 6.21
C LYS A 20 4.12 7.52 7.11
N ALA A 21 4.31 8.82 6.86
CA ALA A 21 3.65 9.88 7.61
C ALA A 21 2.12 9.84 7.44
N LYS A 22 1.63 9.70 6.20
CA LYS A 22 0.19 9.66 5.88
C LYS A 22 -0.51 8.43 6.48
N LEU A 23 0.18 7.31 6.57
CA LEU A 23 -0.35 6.05 7.11
C LEU A 23 -0.15 5.91 8.63
N GLY A 24 0.61 6.81 9.26
CA GLY A 24 1.01 6.65 10.67
C GLY A 24 1.86 5.40 10.91
N ALA A 25 2.60 4.96 9.90
CA ALA A 25 3.41 3.74 9.98
C ALA A 25 4.70 3.97 10.79
N SER A 26 5.13 2.96 11.53
CA SER A 26 6.31 3.01 12.39
C SER A 26 7.63 3.03 11.60
N SER A 27 7.63 2.51 10.38
CA SER A 27 8.83 2.36 9.56
C SER A 27 8.53 2.32 8.06
N ARG A 28 9.54 2.62 7.22
CA ARG A 28 9.45 2.44 5.76
C ARG A 28 9.18 0.97 5.39
N GLY A 29 9.77 0.03 6.15
CA GLY A 29 9.55 -1.41 5.94
C GLY A 29 8.09 -1.83 6.17
N GLU A 30 7.38 -1.19 7.10
CA GLU A 30 5.95 -1.40 7.28
C GLU A 30 5.14 -0.92 6.07
N VAL A 31 5.45 0.27 5.55
CA VAL A 31 4.82 0.80 4.32
C VAL A 31 5.03 -0.15 3.15
N VAL A 32 6.27 -0.62 2.93
CA VAL A 32 6.60 -1.57 1.87
C VAL A 32 5.82 -2.87 2.04
N ARG A 33 5.71 -3.41 3.26
CA ARG A 33 4.92 -4.63 3.52
C ARG A 33 3.44 -4.43 3.20
N VAL A 34 2.86 -3.28 3.54
CA VAL A 34 1.47 -2.95 3.19
C VAL A 34 1.31 -2.87 1.68
N ALA A 35 2.19 -2.16 0.98
CA ALA A 35 2.15 -2.03 -0.48
C ALA A 35 2.24 -3.40 -1.19
N VAL A 36 3.15 -4.27 -0.75
CA VAL A 36 3.29 -5.63 -1.30
C VAL A 36 2.03 -6.46 -1.08
N LYS A 37 1.39 -6.37 0.10
CA LYS A 37 0.12 -7.07 0.37
C LYS A 37 -1.00 -6.58 -0.55
N LEU A 38 -1.12 -5.27 -0.76
CA LEU A 38 -2.11 -4.71 -1.69
C LEU A 38 -1.87 -5.17 -3.12
N LEU A 39 -0.60 -5.19 -3.57
CA LEU A 39 -0.25 -5.68 -4.90
C LEU A 39 -0.64 -7.15 -5.09
N LYS A 40 -0.39 -8.01 -4.08
CA LYS A 40 -0.81 -9.42 -4.11
C LYS A 40 -2.31 -9.58 -4.22
N LEU A 41 -3.08 -8.83 -3.42
CA LEU A 41 -4.55 -8.86 -3.51
C LEU A 41 -5.05 -8.44 -4.90
N ILE A 42 -4.42 -7.43 -5.51
CA ILE A 42 -4.76 -7.00 -6.88
C ILE A 42 -4.43 -8.10 -7.90
N GLN A 43 -3.29 -8.79 -7.75
CA GLN A 43 -2.92 -9.90 -8.63
C GLN A 43 -3.89 -11.08 -8.50
N GLU A 44 -4.23 -11.49 -7.28
CA GLU A 44 -5.20 -12.56 -7.02
C GLU A 44 -6.59 -12.22 -7.59
N GLY A 45 -7.05 -10.98 -7.43
CA GLY A 45 -8.31 -10.51 -8.02
C GLY A 45 -8.31 -10.60 -9.55
N ARG A 46 -7.20 -10.25 -10.20
CA ARG A 46 -7.05 -10.39 -11.66
C ARG A 46 -7.12 -11.83 -12.11
N GLU A 47 -6.40 -12.73 -11.44
CA GLU A 47 -6.37 -14.16 -11.78
C GLU A 47 -7.76 -14.80 -11.63
N THR A 48 -8.52 -14.38 -10.61
CA THR A 48 -9.85 -14.90 -10.31
C THR A 48 -11.00 -14.13 -10.97
N ARG A 49 -10.69 -13.07 -11.74
CA ARG A 49 -11.67 -12.12 -12.31
C ARG A 49 -12.62 -11.52 -11.24
N ALA A 50 -12.12 -11.32 -10.03
CA ALA A 50 -12.87 -10.80 -8.89
C ALA A 50 -12.60 -9.31 -8.63
N GLU A 51 -13.63 -8.56 -8.23
CA GLU A 51 -13.52 -7.13 -7.88
C GLU A 51 -12.74 -6.94 -6.59
N VAL A 52 -11.61 -6.24 -6.66
CA VAL A 52 -10.84 -5.86 -5.48
C VAL A 52 -11.30 -4.48 -5.02
N VAL A 53 -11.99 -4.46 -3.88
CA VAL A 53 -12.48 -3.22 -3.25
C VAL A 53 -11.66 -2.94 -2.00
N ILE A 54 -10.76 -1.95 -2.07
CA ILE A 54 -10.02 -1.48 -0.91
C ILE A 54 -10.81 -0.35 -0.26
N ARG A 55 -11.21 -0.55 1.01
CA ARG A 55 -11.95 0.45 1.80
C ARG A 55 -11.06 1.02 2.89
N GLY A 56 -10.73 2.30 2.76
CA GLY A 56 -10.06 3.07 3.81
C GLY A 56 -11.05 3.95 4.56
N LYS A 57 -10.88 4.11 5.88
CA LYS A 57 -11.54 5.15 6.67
C LYS A 57 -10.52 6.21 6.99
N ARG A 58 -10.66 7.44 6.48
CA ARG A 58 -9.84 8.56 6.95
C ARG A 58 -10.44 9.00 8.30
N PRO A 59 -9.71 8.90 9.43
CA PRO A 59 -10.28 9.17 10.75
C PRO A 59 -10.86 10.58 10.88
N GLU A 60 -10.22 11.54 10.21
CA GLU A 60 -10.46 12.98 10.41
C GLU A 60 -11.58 13.57 9.54
N SER A 61 -12.09 12.84 8.54
CA SER A 61 -13.09 13.37 7.61
C SER A 61 -14.32 12.50 7.40
N GLY A 62 -14.38 11.33 8.03
CA GLY A 62 -15.48 10.36 7.80
C GLY A 62 -15.57 9.84 6.36
N ARG A 63 -14.70 10.28 5.45
CA ARG A 63 -14.72 9.89 4.04
C ARG A 63 -14.18 8.47 3.91
N ARG A 64 -15.00 7.61 3.30
CA ARG A 64 -14.60 6.29 2.85
C ARG A 64 -13.88 6.44 1.52
N LEU A 65 -12.65 5.97 1.44
CA LEU A 65 -11.95 5.87 0.17
C LEU A 65 -12.29 4.50 -0.41
N ARG A 66 -12.99 4.48 -1.55
CA ARG A 66 -13.21 3.28 -2.36
C ARG A 66 -12.23 3.32 -3.52
N LEU A 67 -11.31 2.38 -3.55
CA LEU A 67 -10.48 2.13 -4.72
C LEU A 67 -11.06 0.89 -5.41
N GLU A 68 -11.69 1.12 -6.55
CA GLU A 68 -12.03 0.08 -7.52
C GLU A 68 -10.83 -0.03 -8.45
N VAL A 69 -10.30 -1.25 -8.59
CA VAL A 69 -9.21 -1.52 -9.53
C VAL A 69 -9.84 -2.17 -10.76
N PRO A 70 -10.19 -1.40 -11.81
CA PRO A 70 -10.62 -2.00 -13.06
C PRO A 70 -9.44 -2.77 -13.67
N TRP A 71 -9.72 -3.96 -14.21
CA TRP A 71 -8.77 -4.74 -15.00
C TRP A 71 -9.12 -4.67 -16.48
#